data_AF-A0A356BZ57-F1
#
_entry.id   AF-A0A356BZ57-F1
#
_cell.length_a   1.000
_cell.length_b   1.000
_cell.length_c   1.000
_cell.angle_alpha   90.00
_cell.angle_beta   90.00
_cell.angle_gamma   90.00
#
_symmetry.space_group_name_H-M   'P 1'
#
loop_
_entity.id
_entity.type
_entity.pdbx_description
1 polymer ?
#
loop_
_entity_poly.entity_id
_entity_poly.type
_entity_poly.pdbx_seq_one_letter_code
_entity_poly.pdbx_strand_id
1 'polypeptide(L)'
;MTNPVVKAASYCLFHAPDMVLTHGTTLTMERAKNPDSPLFEQVQKGLRPFEGVVAYPPNQVYIGNIDPDELAQIPQPWYENLAEPKRQGKLGEIFPMDEFIAMMKIVDAFELVLIEDNFAKAVIERLQSHPLFTDEDFAILAKTQAIDEINGLLDKKTAVPLEFE
;
A
#
# COMPACT_ATOMS: atom_id res chain seq x y z
N MET A 1 -16.73 34.08 12.80
CA MET A 1 -15.69 33.43 11.98
C MET A 1 -15.22 32.19 12.73
N THR A 2 -15.40 31.00 12.16
CA THR A 2 -14.84 29.75 12.68
C THR A 2 -13.57 29.46 11.92
N ASN A 3 -12.42 29.67 12.56
CA ASN A 3 -11.14 29.27 11.98
C ASN A 3 -11.06 27.75 12.00
N PRO A 4 -10.58 27.10 10.92
CA PRO A 4 -10.31 25.67 10.94
C PRO A 4 -9.25 25.38 12.01
N VAL A 5 -9.48 24.35 12.81
CA VAL A 5 -8.54 23.86 13.83
C VAL A 5 -8.27 22.39 13.58
N VAL A 6 -7.01 21.96 13.77
CA VAL A 6 -6.64 20.55 13.70
C VAL A 6 -7.17 19.85 14.95
N LYS A 7 -8.06 18.88 14.76
CA LYS A 7 -8.65 18.10 15.87
C LYS A 7 -7.86 16.84 16.20
N ALA A 8 -7.20 16.26 15.21
CA ALA A 8 -6.41 15.05 15.32
C ALA A 8 -5.40 14.97 14.17
N ALA A 9 -4.36 14.16 14.35
CA ALA A 9 -3.41 13.76 13.33
C ALA A 9 -3.02 12.31 13.58
N SER A 10 -2.68 11.59 12.52
CA SER A 10 -2.24 10.20 12.55
C SER A 10 -1.16 9.99 11.49
N TYR A 11 -0.25 9.07 11.76
CA TYR A 11 0.71 8.58 10.78
C TYR A 11 0.12 7.43 9.96
N CYS A 12 0.47 7.39 8.68
CA CYS A 12 0.15 6.28 7.78
C CYS A 12 1.41 5.85 7.04
N LEU A 13 1.80 4.57 7.17
CA LEU A 13 2.82 3.95 6.35
C LEU A 13 2.17 2.98 5.39
N PHE A 14 2.49 3.07 4.09
CA PHE A 14 1.93 2.18 3.07
C PHE A 14 3.00 1.22 2.59
N HIS A 15 2.73 -0.08 2.69
CA HIS A 15 3.54 -1.10 2.04
C HIS A 15 3.12 -1.19 0.58
N ALA A 16 3.88 -0.52 -0.30
CA ALA A 16 3.55 -0.36 -1.71
C ALA A 16 4.59 -1.02 -2.65
N PRO A 17 4.72 -2.36 -2.64
CA PRO A 17 5.76 -3.07 -3.40
C PRO A 17 5.63 -2.91 -4.92
N ASP A 18 4.41 -2.96 -5.45
CA ASP A 18 4.16 -2.80 -6.89
C ASP A 18 4.56 -1.42 -7.43
N MET A 19 4.44 -0.35 -6.61
CA MET A 19 4.93 0.97 -6.99
C MET A 19 6.44 0.99 -7.27
N VAL A 20 7.20 0.10 -6.62
CA VAL A 20 8.62 -0.10 -6.91
C VAL A 20 8.77 -0.92 -8.20
N LEU A 21 8.09 -2.06 -8.30
CA LEU A 21 8.26 -3.03 -9.39
C LEU A 21 7.78 -2.51 -10.74
N THR A 22 6.58 -1.96 -10.78
CA THR A 22 5.89 -1.61 -12.02
C THR A 22 6.12 -0.15 -12.39
N HIS A 23 6.18 0.74 -11.40
CA HIS A 23 6.21 2.19 -11.63
C HIS A 23 7.53 2.88 -11.26
N GLY A 24 8.50 2.17 -10.68
CA GLY A 24 9.80 2.72 -10.35
C GLY A 24 10.59 3.08 -11.61
N THR A 25 11.05 4.33 -11.74
CA THR A 25 11.74 4.84 -12.94
C THR A 25 12.87 3.93 -13.42
N THR A 26 13.70 3.40 -12.51
CA THR A 26 14.79 2.49 -12.85
C THR A 26 14.27 1.22 -13.52
N LEU A 27 13.25 0.57 -12.94
CA LEU A 27 12.69 -0.67 -13.47
C LEU A 27 11.89 -0.45 -14.74
N THR A 28 11.17 0.67 -14.84
CA THR A 28 10.45 1.07 -16.07
C THR A 28 11.42 1.27 -17.23
N MET A 29 12.53 1.98 -17.00
CA MET A 29 13.55 2.20 -18.02
C MET A 29 14.30 0.92 -18.39
N GLU A 30 14.58 0.06 -17.40
CA GLU A 30 15.20 -1.24 -17.65
C GLU A 30 14.28 -2.14 -18.47
N ARG A 31 12.98 -2.22 -18.14
CA ARG A 31 11.99 -3.02 -18.87
C ARG A 31 11.86 -2.58 -20.33
N ALA A 32 11.97 -1.28 -20.60
CA ALA A 32 11.95 -0.75 -21.96
C ALA A 32 13.20 -1.11 -22.79
N LYS A 33 14.36 -1.31 -22.14
CA LYS A 33 15.64 -1.61 -22.82
C LYS A 33 15.95 -3.11 -22.87
N ASN A 34 15.73 -3.79 -21.75
CA ASN A 34 16.08 -5.18 -21.49
C ASN A 34 14.90 -5.88 -20.76
N PRO A 35 13.85 -6.31 -21.49
CA PRO A 35 12.67 -6.94 -20.89
C PRO A 35 12.98 -8.19 -20.07
N ASP A 36 14.04 -8.93 -20.40
CA ASP A 36 14.46 -10.16 -19.72
C ASP A 36 15.55 -9.92 -18.65
N SER A 37 15.70 -8.68 -18.18
CA SER A 37 16.73 -8.33 -17.19
C SER A 37 16.54 -9.12 -15.88
N PRO A 38 17.58 -9.77 -15.33
CA PRO A 38 17.48 -10.48 -14.05
C PRO A 38 17.22 -9.52 -12.87
N LEU A 39 17.32 -8.21 -13.09
CA LEU A 39 17.06 -7.18 -12.09
C LEU A 39 15.64 -7.27 -11.53
N PHE A 40 14.63 -7.62 -12.34
CA PHE A 40 13.24 -7.69 -11.87
C PHE A 40 13.06 -8.74 -10.77
N GLU A 41 13.58 -9.95 -11.02
CA GLU A 41 13.54 -11.05 -10.05
C GLU A 41 14.37 -10.72 -8.80
N GLN A 42 15.53 -10.07 -8.97
CA GLN A 42 16.36 -9.64 -7.84
C GLN A 42 15.66 -8.61 -6.96
N VAL A 43 14.98 -7.62 -7.55
CA VAL A 43 14.23 -6.62 -6.79
C VAL A 43 13.03 -7.26 -6.10
N GLN A 44 12.26 -8.10 -6.81
CA GLN A 44 11.13 -8.81 -6.21
C GLN A 44 11.57 -9.64 -4.99
N LYS A 45 12.69 -10.38 -5.10
CA LYS A 45 13.28 -11.12 -3.96
C LYS A 45 13.78 -10.22 -2.82
N GLY A 46 14.16 -8.99 -3.13
CA GLY A 46 14.64 -8.01 -2.15
C GLY A 46 13.51 -7.27 -1.43
N LEU A 47 12.29 -7.26 -1.99
CA LEU A 47 11.12 -6.68 -1.34
C LEU A 47 10.66 -7.59 -0.20
N ARG A 48 10.33 -6.96 0.93
CA ARG A 48 9.89 -7.68 2.13
C ARG A 48 8.39 -7.98 2.03
N PRO A 49 7.92 -9.13 2.54
CA PRO A 49 6.50 -9.35 2.72
C PRO A 49 5.93 -8.33 3.73
N PHE A 50 4.63 -8.09 3.66
CA PHE A 50 3.95 -7.11 4.53
C PHE A 50 4.25 -7.34 6.01
N GLU A 51 4.18 -8.59 6.48
CA GLU A 51 4.49 -8.94 7.87
C GLU A 51 5.92 -8.51 8.28
N GLY A 52 6.90 -8.67 7.39
CA GLY A 52 8.28 -8.23 7.64
C GLY A 52 8.43 -6.70 7.65
N VAL A 53 7.58 -5.98 6.92
CA VAL A 53 7.51 -4.51 6.98
C VAL A 53 6.88 -4.05 8.29
N VAL A 54 5.84 -4.74 8.75
CA VAL A 54 5.21 -4.45 10.05
C VAL A 54 6.21 -4.76 11.17
N ALA A 55 6.91 -5.88 11.13
CA ALA A 55 7.87 -6.29 12.15
C ALA A 55 9.15 -5.43 12.19
N TYR A 56 9.37 -4.53 11.21
CA TYR A 56 10.58 -3.71 11.14
C TYR A 56 10.60 -2.69 12.31
N PRO A 57 11.57 -2.75 13.24
CA PRO A 57 11.52 -1.94 14.46
C PRO A 57 11.40 -0.41 14.22
N PRO A 58 12.08 0.20 13.23
CA PRO A 58 11.86 1.62 12.93
C PRO A 58 10.43 1.96 12.51
N ASN A 59 9.72 1.05 11.83
CA ASN A 59 8.31 1.27 11.49
C ASN A 59 7.44 1.21 12.76
N GLN A 60 7.79 0.34 13.72
CA GLN A 60 7.15 0.30 15.03
C GLN A 60 7.38 1.57 15.84
N VAL A 61 8.58 2.18 15.78
CA VAL A 61 8.83 3.52 16.34
C VAL A 61 7.93 4.55 15.67
N TYR A 62 7.85 4.52 14.33
CA TYR A 62 7.10 5.51 13.57
C TYR A 62 5.61 5.56 13.94
N ILE A 63 4.99 4.39 14.16
CA ILE A 63 3.59 4.29 14.59
C ILE A 63 3.42 4.36 16.12
N GLY A 64 4.51 4.51 16.88
CA GLY A 64 4.50 4.72 18.33
C GLY A 64 4.24 3.47 19.17
N ASN A 65 4.63 2.30 18.69
CA ASN A 65 4.57 1.04 19.44
C ASN A 65 5.81 0.76 20.28
N ILE A 66 6.96 1.32 19.90
CA ILE A 66 8.22 1.29 20.66
C ILE A 66 8.82 2.69 20.68
N ASP A 67 9.54 3.04 21.75
CA ASP A 67 10.21 4.34 21.87
C ASP A 67 11.57 4.35 21.12
N PRO A 68 12.06 5.53 20.68
CA PRO A 68 13.37 5.64 20.03
C PRO A 68 14.54 5.12 20.89
N ASP A 69 14.46 5.26 22.21
CA ASP A 69 15.48 4.76 23.14
C ASP A 69 15.47 3.23 23.21
N GLU A 70 14.30 2.59 23.08
CA GLU A 70 14.18 1.14 22.99
C GLU A 70 14.75 0.63 21.66
N LEU A 71 14.48 1.32 20.55
CA LEU A 71 15.07 1.01 19.24
C LEU A 71 16.61 1.03 19.29
N ALA A 72 17.20 1.98 20.04
CA ALA A 72 18.65 2.09 20.20
C ALA A 72 19.28 0.87 20.92
N GLN A 73 18.48 0.08 21.65
CA GLN A 73 18.94 -1.17 22.28
C GLN A 73 18.83 -2.38 21.36
N ILE A 74 18.10 -2.28 20.24
CA ILE A 74 17.95 -3.38 19.28
C ILE A 74 19.22 -3.44 18.40
N PRO A 75 19.89 -4.61 18.30
CA PRO A 75 21.06 -4.76 17.45
C PRO A 75 20.78 -4.42 15.99
N GLN A 76 21.76 -3.78 15.35
CA GLN A 76 21.75 -3.58 13.91
C GLN A 76 22.45 -4.75 13.20
N PRO A 77 22.01 -5.12 11.99
CA PRO A 77 20.96 -4.46 11.22
C PRO A 77 19.54 -4.83 11.68
N TRP A 78 18.64 -3.85 11.71
CA TRP A 78 17.28 -4.04 12.25
C TRP A 78 16.40 -4.99 11.43
N TYR A 79 16.72 -5.22 10.15
CA TYR A 79 15.98 -6.18 9.33
C TYR A 79 16.26 -7.64 9.74
N GLU A 80 17.30 -7.90 10.53
CA GLU A 80 17.59 -9.22 11.12
C GLU A 80 17.07 -9.35 12.57
N ASN A 81 16.66 -8.23 13.18
CA ASN A 81 16.26 -8.12 14.59
C ASN A 81 14.84 -7.56 14.69
N LEU A 82 13.86 -8.38 14.28
CA LEU A 82 12.47 -7.97 14.13
C LEU A 82 11.75 -7.80 15.48
N ALA A 83 10.82 -6.84 15.51
CA ALA A 83 9.88 -6.64 16.61
C ALA A 83 8.60 -7.46 16.42
N GLU A 84 7.73 -7.46 17.42
CA GLU A 84 6.38 -8.04 17.29
C GLU A 84 5.59 -7.29 16.19
N PRO A 85 5.02 -8.00 15.19
CA PRO A 85 4.38 -7.37 14.05
C PRO A 85 3.01 -6.80 14.41
N LYS A 86 2.96 -5.55 14.90
CA LYS A 86 1.72 -4.81 15.15
C LYS A 86 1.48 -3.74 14.09
N ARG A 87 0.43 -3.90 13.26
CA ARG A 87 0.10 -2.93 12.21
C ARG A 87 -0.42 -1.60 12.77
N GLN A 88 -1.16 -1.65 13.88
CA GLN A 88 -1.72 -0.47 14.56
C GLN A 88 -0.81 -0.05 15.71
N GLY A 89 -0.66 1.25 15.89
CA GLY A 89 0.04 1.85 17.03
C GLY A 89 -0.59 3.14 17.50
N LYS A 90 -0.07 3.67 18.61
CA LYS A 90 -0.63 4.85 19.28
C LYS A 90 -0.68 6.08 18.40
N LEU A 91 0.27 6.21 17.46
CA LEU A 91 0.43 7.39 16.61
C LEU A 91 -0.03 7.16 15.17
N GLY A 92 -0.32 5.91 14.77
CA GLY A 92 -0.69 5.62 13.40
C GLY A 92 -0.75 4.14 13.05
N GLU A 93 -0.74 3.84 11.75
CA GLU A 93 -0.95 2.50 11.23
C GLU A 93 -0.15 2.22 9.95
N ILE A 94 0.22 0.95 9.76
CA ILE A 94 0.87 0.42 8.57
C ILE A 94 -0.17 -0.33 7.75
N PHE A 95 -0.36 0.07 6.49
CA PHE A 95 -1.37 -0.45 5.58
C PHE A 95 -0.75 -1.32 4.47
N PRO A 96 -1.38 -2.44 4.11
CA PRO A 96 -1.00 -3.24 2.95
C PRO A 96 -1.42 -2.57 1.63
N MET A 97 -0.94 -3.12 0.51
CA MET A 97 -1.10 -2.51 -0.82
C MET A 97 -2.55 -2.49 -1.30
N ASP A 98 -3.32 -3.54 -1.06
CA ASP A 98 -4.74 -3.61 -1.41
C ASP A 98 -5.55 -2.51 -0.72
N GLU A 99 -5.32 -2.31 0.58
CA GLU A 99 -5.96 -1.25 1.35
C GLU A 99 -5.53 0.14 0.83
N PHE A 100 -4.27 0.30 0.42
CA PHE A 100 -3.80 1.52 -0.22
C PHE A 100 -4.51 1.79 -1.56
N ILE A 101 -4.64 0.79 -2.43
CA ILE A 101 -5.37 0.90 -3.71
C ILE A 101 -6.85 1.24 -3.46
N ALA A 102 -7.48 0.64 -2.44
CA ALA A 102 -8.83 1.00 -2.04
C ALA A 102 -8.95 2.47 -1.61
N MET A 103 -8.02 2.95 -0.78
CA MET A 103 -7.99 4.37 -0.40
C MET A 103 -7.80 5.28 -1.60
N MET A 104 -6.96 4.92 -2.58
CA MET A 104 -6.82 5.67 -3.83
C MET A 104 -8.15 5.74 -4.58
N LYS A 105 -8.87 4.62 -4.71
CA LYS A 105 -10.18 4.56 -5.36
C LYS A 105 -11.22 5.43 -4.66
N ILE A 106 -11.22 5.44 -3.32
CA ILE A 106 -12.18 6.22 -2.51
C ILE A 106 -12.02 7.72 -2.76
N VAL A 107 -10.78 8.22 -2.84
CA VAL A 107 -10.50 9.66 -3.01
C VAL A 107 -10.45 10.12 -4.46
N ASP A 108 -10.65 9.21 -5.41
CA ASP A 108 -10.51 9.48 -6.84
C ASP A 108 -11.74 10.19 -7.42
N ALA A 109 -11.75 11.51 -7.28
CA ALA A 109 -12.80 12.37 -7.82
C ALA A 109 -12.89 12.40 -9.36
N PHE A 110 -11.88 11.87 -10.07
CA PHE A 110 -11.81 11.88 -11.53
C PHE A 110 -12.07 10.52 -12.17
N GLU A 111 -12.36 9.49 -11.37
CA GLU A 111 -12.67 8.12 -11.82
C GLU A 111 -11.57 7.50 -12.71
N LEU A 112 -10.30 7.78 -12.39
CA LEU A 112 -9.12 7.25 -13.06
C LEU A 112 -8.67 5.88 -12.53
N VAL A 113 -9.03 5.54 -11.29
CA VAL A 113 -8.69 4.26 -10.65
C VAL A 113 -9.79 3.26 -10.97
N LEU A 114 -9.46 2.25 -11.76
CA LEU A 114 -10.36 1.15 -12.11
C LEU A 114 -9.96 -0.08 -11.31
N ILE A 115 -10.92 -0.70 -10.63
CA ILE A 115 -10.70 -1.91 -9.85
C ILE A 115 -11.65 -3.01 -10.30
N GLU A 116 -11.16 -4.24 -10.28
CA GLU A 116 -11.91 -5.43 -10.66
C GLU A 116 -12.86 -5.87 -9.53
N ASP A 117 -13.91 -6.60 -9.89
CA ASP A 117 -14.98 -7.00 -8.97
C ASP A 117 -14.50 -7.89 -7.81
N ASN A 118 -13.64 -8.87 -8.06
CA ASN A 118 -13.13 -9.75 -7.02
C ASN A 118 -12.17 -9.02 -6.08
N PHE A 119 -11.34 -8.13 -6.62
CA PHE A 119 -10.48 -7.26 -5.80
C PHE A 119 -11.32 -6.40 -4.86
N ALA A 120 -12.34 -5.72 -5.39
CA ALA A 120 -13.22 -4.86 -4.60
C ALA A 120 -13.93 -5.65 -3.48
N LYS A 121 -14.48 -6.83 -3.79
CA LYS A 121 -15.12 -7.69 -2.78
C LYS A 121 -14.16 -8.10 -1.67
N ALA A 122 -12.96 -8.55 -2.02
CA ALA A 122 -11.97 -8.99 -1.06
C ALA A 122 -11.50 -7.85 -0.14
N VAL A 123 -11.25 -6.66 -0.69
CA VAL A 123 -10.81 -5.52 0.12
C VAL A 123 -11.92 -4.94 0.98
N ILE A 124 -13.17 -4.89 0.47
CA ILE A 124 -14.34 -4.48 1.28
C ILE A 124 -14.51 -5.42 2.48
N GLU A 125 -14.45 -6.74 2.27
CA GLU A 125 -14.58 -7.72 3.36
C GLU A 125 -13.54 -7.47 4.48
N ARG A 126 -12.29 -7.16 4.10
CA ARG A 126 -11.22 -6.82 5.06
C ARG A 126 -11.50 -5.50 5.80
N LEU A 127 -11.91 -4.48 5.06
CA LEU A 127 -12.08 -3.12 5.57
C LEU A 127 -13.37 -2.89 6.35
N GLN A 128 -14.38 -3.77 6.23
CA GLN A 128 -15.65 -3.66 6.97
C GLN A 128 -15.47 -3.55 8.49
N SER A 129 -14.45 -4.20 9.03
CA SER A 129 -14.16 -4.16 10.47
C SER A 129 -13.33 -2.93 10.91
N HIS A 130 -12.84 -2.15 9.95
CA HIS A 130 -11.86 -1.11 10.19
C HIS A 130 -12.53 0.25 10.47
N PRO A 131 -12.22 0.93 11.58
CA PRO A 131 -12.98 2.10 12.05
C PRO A 131 -12.84 3.37 11.19
N LEU A 132 -11.92 3.37 10.21
CA LEU A 132 -11.69 4.51 9.32
C LEU A 132 -12.65 4.58 8.13
N PHE A 133 -13.28 3.46 7.75
CA PHE A 133 -14.05 3.37 6.51
C PHE A 133 -15.55 3.39 6.81
N THR A 134 -16.30 4.00 5.89
CA THR A 134 -17.73 4.25 6.00
C THR A 134 -18.52 3.49 4.94
N ASP A 135 -19.84 3.42 5.10
CA ASP A 135 -20.73 2.83 4.09
C ASP A 135 -20.64 3.59 2.75
N GLU A 136 -20.41 4.91 2.80
CA GLU A 136 -20.16 5.72 1.59
C GLU A 136 -18.87 5.30 0.87
N ASP A 137 -17.80 5.01 1.61
CA ASP A 137 -16.55 4.52 1.03
C ASP A 137 -16.75 3.16 0.35
N PHE A 138 -17.48 2.24 0.99
CA PHE A 138 -17.79 0.94 0.42
C PHE A 138 -18.68 1.03 -0.82
N ALA A 139 -19.59 2.00 -0.88
CA ALA A 139 -20.38 2.27 -2.08
C ALA A 139 -19.52 2.75 -3.26
N ILE A 140 -18.42 3.48 -3.00
CA ILE A 140 -17.44 3.87 -4.03
C ILE A 140 -16.64 2.65 -4.49
N LEU A 141 -16.16 1.82 -3.55
CA LEU A 141 -15.41 0.61 -3.87
C LEU A 141 -16.24 -0.43 -4.63
N ALA A 142 -17.55 -0.47 -4.42
CA ALA A 142 -18.47 -1.33 -5.17
C ALA A 142 -18.61 -0.94 -6.66
N LYS A 143 -18.11 0.24 -7.08
CA LYS A 143 -18.08 0.64 -8.49
C LYS A 143 -16.86 0.03 -9.18
N THR A 144 -17.08 -1.13 -9.77
CA THR A 144 -16.04 -1.98 -10.38
C THR A 144 -16.12 -1.98 -11.90
N GLN A 145 -15.04 -2.45 -12.53
CA GLN A 145 -14.98 -2.69 -13.98
C GLN A 145 -14.70 -4.16 -14.26
N ALA A 146 -15.25 -4.69 -15.36
CA ALA A 146 -14.92 -6.03 -15.81
C ALA A 146 -13.42 -6.12 -16.16
N ILE A 147 -12.77 -7.23 -15.79
CA ILE A 147 -11.34 -7.45 -16.04
C ILE A 147 -10.97 -7.31 -17.53
N ASP A 148 -11.84 -7.76 -18.43
CA ASP A 148 -11.63 -7.66 -19.88
C ASP A 148 -11.56 -6.21 -20.37
N GLU A 149 -12.32 -5.31 -19.74
CA GLU A 149 -12.29 -3.89 -20.08
C GLU A 149 -11.03 -3.21 -19.55
N ILE A 150 -10.59 -3.56 -18.34
CA ILE A 150 -9.31 -3.10 -17.78
C ILE A 150 -8.17 -3.56 -18.69
N ASN A 151 -8.14 -4.84 -19.06
CA ASN A 151 -7.15 -5.40 -20.00
C ASN A 151 -7.19 -4.68 -21.35
N GLY A 152 -8.39 -4.37 -21.86
CA GLY A 152 -8.54 -3.60 -23.09
C GLY A 152 -7.93 -2.18 -23.01
N LEU A 153 -7.89 -1.54 -21.84
CA LEU A 153 -7.21 -0.24 -21.66
C LEU A 153 -5.69 -0.40 -21.59
N LEU A 154 -5.20 -1.48 -20.96
CA LEU A 154 -3.78 -1.81 -20.91
C LEU A 154 -3.23 -2.11 -22.31
N ASP A 155 -3.95 -2.91 -23.11
CA ASP A 155 -3.59 -3.24 -24.48
C ASP A 155 -3.52 -2.00 -25.38
N LYS A 156 -4.44 -1.05 -25.17
CA LYS A 156 -4.46 0.25 -25.84
C LYS A 156 -3.40 1.22 -25.33
N LYS A 157 -2.68 0.87 -24.25
CA LYS A 157 -1.68 1.71 -23.57
C LYS A 157 -2.24 3.05 -23.09
N THR A 158 -3.52 3.08 -22.73
CA THR A 158 -4.20 4.26 -22.17
C THR A 158 -4.35 4.18 -20.66
N ALA A 159 -3.91 3.08 -20.05
CA ALA A 159 -3.84 2.86 -18.62
C ALA A 159 -2.49 2.26 -18.23
N VAL A 160 -2.17 2.34 -16.94
CA VAL A 160 -1.04 1.63 -16.34
C VAL A 160 -1.60 0.60 -15.34
N PRO A 161 -1.02 -0.60 -15.25
CA PRO A 161 -1.51 -1.61 -14.33
C PRO A 161 -1.18 -1.21 -12.88
N LEU A 162 -2.06 -1.57 -11.94
CA LEU A 162 -1.79 -1.60 -10.51
C LEU A 162 -1.86 -3.06 -10.09
N GLU A 163 -0.75 -3.62 -9.62
CA GLU A 163 -0.68 -5.04 -9.30
C GLU A 163 -0.72 -5.28 -7.79
N PHE A 164 -1.49 -6.30 -7.41
CA PHE A 164 -1.61 -6.80 -6.05
C PHE A 164 -1.55 -8.33 -6.13
N GLU A 165 -0.57 -8.93 -5.44
CA GLU A 165 -0.39 -10.39 -5.33
C GLU A 165 -1.24 -10.98 -4.19
#